data_AF-A0A836S3Y6-F1
#
_entry.id   AF-A0A836S3Y6-F1
#
_cell.length_a   1.000
_cell.length_b   1.000
_cell.length_c   1.000
_cell.angle_alpha   90.00
_cell.angle_beta   90.00
_cell.angle_gamma   90.00
#
_symmetry.space_group_name_H-M   'P 1'
#
loop_
_entity.id
_entity.type
_entity.pdbx_description
1 polymer ?
#
loop_
_entity_poly.entity_id
_entity_poly.type
_entity_poly.pdbx_seq_one_letter_code
_entity_poly.pdbx_strand_id
1 'polypeptide(L)'
;MQHDITYWQGGTSEQRNLADLALKTCVLEKTQDIALANMMFDGVRFGGSPIFPNWYRWGYGWDYGRGYKALNKKERLDVKKKLSLYYSQQPENICNEDE
;
A
#
# COMPACT_ATOMS: atom_id res chain seq x y z
N MET A 1 -1.37 6.10 -4.42
CA MET A 1 -2.18 6.43 -3.22
C MET A 1 -2.77 5.20 -2.54
N GLN A 2 -3.72 4.46 -3.13
CA GLN A 2 -4.35 3.32 -2.43
C GLN A 2 -3.37 2.18 -2.09
N HIS A 3 -2.41 1.90 -2.99
CA HIS A 3 -1.34 0.94 -2.74
C HIS A 3 -0.48 1.38 -1.55
N ASP A 4 -0.04 2.64 -1.53
CA ASP A 4 0.77 3.21 -0.45
C ASP A 4 0.07 3.18 0.90
N ILE A 5 -1.24 3.49 0.94
CA ILE A 5 -2.05 3.42 2.17
C ILE A 5 -2.10 1.97 2.68
N THR A 6 -2.31 1.01 1.78
CA THR A 6 -2.35 -0.41 2.14
C THR A 6 -0.99 -0.89 2.64
N TYR A 7 0.09 -0.44 1.99
CA TYR A 7 1.46 -0.75 2.39
C TYR A 7 1.82 -0.13 3.73
N TRP A 8 1.46 1.13 3.97
CA TRP A 8 1.63 1.80 5.25
C TRP A 8 0.94 1.03 6.38
N GLN A 9 -0.32 0.68 6.14
CA GLN A 9 -1.17 -0.04 7.08
C GLN A 9 -0.63 -1.45 7.40
N GLY A 10 -0.09 -2.15 6.40
CA GLY A 10 0.39 -3.52 6.53
C GLY A 10 -0.74 -4.54 6.79
N GLY A 11 -0.35 -5.75 7.18
CA GLY A 11 -1.29 -6.87 7.34
C GLY A 11 -0.64 -8.22 7.06
N THR A 12 -1.46 -9.20 6.70
CA THR A 12 -1.01 -10.56 6.35
C THR A 12 -0.28 -10.57 5.00
N SER A 13 0.47 -11.66 4.73
CA SER A 13 1.12 -11.86 3.43
C SER A 13 0.11 -11.91 2.27
N GLU A 14 -1.09 -12.42 2.52
CA GLU A 14 -2.16 -12.47 1.53
C GLU A 14 -2.73 -11.09 1.23
N GLN A 15 -2.93 -10.25 2.24
CA GLN A 15 -3.31 -8.85 2.04
C GLN A 15 -2.27 -8.08 1.23
N ARG A 16 -0.97 -8.37 1.43
CA ARG A 16 0.09 -7.81 0.59
C ARG A 16 -0.04 -8.28 -0.85
N ASN A 17 -0.22 -9.58 -1.09
CA ASN A 17 -0.39 -10.12 -2.43
C ASN A 17 -1.58 -9.48 -3.17
N LEU A 18 -2.71 -9.31 -2.49
CA LEU A 18 -3.88 -8.63 -3.05
C LEU A 18 -3.59 -7.17 -3.38
N ALA A 19 -2.86 -6.45 -2.52
CA ALA A 19 -2.46 -5.06 -2.79
C ALA A 19 -1.55 -4.97 -4.04
N ASP A 20 -0.59 -5.88 -4.17
CA ASP A 20 0.34 -5.91 -5.29
C ASP A 20 -0.37 -6.27 -6.61
N LEU A 21 -1.29 -7.24 -6.57
CA LEU A 21 -2.13 -7.59 -7.71
C LEU A 21 -3.04 -6.43 -8.13
N ALA A 22 -3.63 -5.71 -7.17
CA ALA A 22 -4.45 -4.54 -7.47
C ALA A 22 -3.63 -3.42 -8.15
N LEU A 23 -2.37 -3.21 -7.71
CA LEU A 23 -1.46 -2.28 -8.39
C LEU A 23 -1.18 -2.73 -9.83
N LYS A 24 -0.84 -4.01 -10.03
CA LYS A 24 -0.60 -4.58 -11.36
C LYS A 24 -1.79 -4.35 -12.29
N THR A 25 -3.00 -4.66 -11.83
CA THR A 25 -4.23 -4.47 -12.62
C THR A 25 -4.43 -3.00 -12.96
N CYS A 26 -4.30 -2.09 -11.99
CA CYS A 26 -4.45 -0.66 -12.21
C CYS A 26 -3.43 -0.12 -13.23
N VAL A 27 -2.17 -0.52 -13.12
CA VAL A 27 -1.12 -0.14 -14.07
C VAL A 27 -1.44 -0.65 -15.47
N LEU A 28 -1.85 -1.92 -15.59
CA LEU A 28 -2.25 -2.49 -16.87
C LEU A 28 -3.43 -1.74 -17.49
N GLU A 29 -4.46 -1.44 -16.71
CA GLU A 29 -5.65 -0.71 -17.18
C GLU A 29 -5.33 0.70 -17.65
N LYS A 30 -4.47 1.43 -16.94
CA LYS A 30 -4.12 2.82 -17.26
C LYS A 30 -3.09 2.96 -18.37
N THR A 31 -2.19 1.99 -18.51
CA THR A 31 -1.05 2.09 -19.47
C THR A 31 -1.21 1.18 -20.68
N GLN A 32 -2.05 0.14 -20.58
CA GLN A 32 -2.17 -0.95 -21.55
C GLN A 32 -0.84 -1.68 -21.82
N ASP A 33 0.15 -1.54 -20.94
CA ASP A 33 1.47 -2.16 -21.04
C ASP A 33 1.60 -3.31 -20.03
N ILE A 34 1.56 -4.54 -20.56
CA ILE A 34 1.69 -5.77 -19.78
C ILE A 34 3.09 -5.92 -19.18
N ALA A 35 4.14 -5.51 -19.90
CA ALA A 35 5.51 -5.64 -19.44
C ALA A 35 5.77 -4.70 -18.26
N LEU A 36 5.29 -3.45 -18.36
CA LEU A 36 5.34 -2.48 -17.27
C LEU A 36 4.55 -2.97 -16.05
N ALA A 37 3.32 -3.44 -16.22
CA ALA A 37 2.50 -3.94 -15.13
C ALA A 37 3.17 -5.12 -14.38
N ASN A 38 3.76 -6.06 -15.13
CA ASN A 38 4.52 -7.18 -14.54
C ASN A 38 5.77 -6.68 -13.81
N MET A 39 6.54 -5.77 -14.43
CA MET A 39 7.75 -5.21 -13.81
C MET A 39 7.43 -4.49 -12.50
N MET A 40 6.36 -3.69 -12.47
CA MET A 40 5.91 -3.00 -11.25
C MET A 40 5.48 -4.00 -10.17
N PHE A 41 4.73 -5.04 -10.53
CA PHE A 41 4.36 -6.12 -9.61
C PHE A 41 5.60 -6.77 -8.99
N ASP A 42 6.53 -7.23 -9.81
CA ASP A 42 7.74 -7.91 -9.32
C ASP A 42 8.57 -6.96 -8.45
N GLY A 43 8.73 -5.70 -8.88
CA GLY A 43 9.41 -4.66 -8.11
C GLY A 43 8.87 -4.49 -6.70
N VAL A 44 7.55 -4.36 -6.54
CA VAL A 44 6.94 -4.23 -5.21
C VAL A 44 6.98 -5.54 -4.43
N ARG A 45 6.89 -6.71 -5.07
CA ARG A 45 7.01 -8.04 -4.42
C ARG A 45 8.39 -8.27 -3.82
N PHE A 46 9.45 -7.87 -4.51
CA PHE A 46 10.81 -8.01 -4.00
C PHE A 46 11.18 -6.87 -3.04
N GLY A 47 11.10 -5.62 -3.48
CA GLY A 47 11.58 -4.47 -2.70
C GLY A 47 10.71 -4.14 -1.48
N GLY A 48 9.41 -4.44 -1.54
CA GLY A 48 8.42 -4.09 -0.52
C GLY A 48 8.34 -5.06 0.66
N SER A 49 9.23 -6.05 0.76
CA SER A 49 9.17 -7.05 1.84
C SER A 49 9.39 -6.41 3.23
N PRO A 50 8.64 -6.83 4.27
CA PRO A 50 8.79 -6.28 5.62
C PRO A 50 10.11 -6.70 6.30
N ILE A 51 10.87 -7.61 5.69
CA ILE A 51 12.19 -8.07 6.16
C ILE A 51 13.28 -7.04 5.83
N PHE A 52 13.12 -6.31 4.72
CA PHE A 52 14.12 -5.32 4.32
C PHE A 52 13.96 -4.03 5.13
N PRO A 53 15.08 -3.35 5.47
CA PRO A 53 15.06 -2.07 6.18
C PRO A 53 14.70 -0.90 5.25
N ASN A 54 13.74 -1.10 4.34
CA ASN A 54 13.30 -0.08 3.40
C ASN A 54 12.20 0.78 4.05
N TRP A 55 12.23 2.08 3.76
CA TRP A 55 11.23 3.03 4.24
C TRP A 55 9.85 2.82 3.58
N TYR A 56 9.80 2.16 2.42
CA TYR A 56 8.58 1.79 1.69
C TYR A 56 8.18 0.31 1.89
N ARG A 57 8.70 -0.37 2.91
CA ARG A 57 8.38 -1.79 3.18
C ARG A 57 6.91 -2.00 3.57
N TRP A 58 6.40 -3.21 3.41
CA TRP A 58 5.10 -3.60 3.95
C TRP A 58 5.00 -3.33 5.47
N GLY A 59 3.97 -2.59 5.87
CA GLY A 59 3.75 -2.15 7.23
C GLY A 59 4.68 -1.02 7.69
N TYR A 60 5.17 -0.16 6.80
CA TYR A 60 6.07 0.95 7.17
C TYR A 60 5.45 1.99 8.12
N GLY A 61 4.14 1.94 8.35
CA GLY A 61 3.46 2.72 9.40
C GLY A 61 3.72 2.26 10.83
N TRP A 62 4.49 1.18 11.01
CA TRP A 62 4.83 0.56 12.27
C TRP A 62 6.35 0.42 12.43
N ASP A 63 6.79 -0.02 13.60
CA ASP A 63 8.21 -0.29 13.85
C ASP A 63 8.76 -1.43 12.97
N TYR A 64 10.08 -1.47 12.83
CA TYR A 64 10.76 -2.57 12.14
C TYR A 64 10.52 -3.91 12.86
N GLY A 65 10.50 -5.00 12.11
CA GLY A 65 10.25 -6.34 12.65
C GLY A 65 8.77 -6.71 12.83
N ARG A 66 7.81 -5.83 12.48
CA ARG A 66 6.38 -6.18 12.50
C ARG A 66 6.03 -7.42 11.67
N GLY A 67 6.64 -7.54 10.48
CA GLY A 67 6.39 -8.66 9.57
C GLY A 67 4.96 -8.73 9.04
N TYR A 68 4.50 -9.94 8.72
CA TYR A 68 3.16 -10.20 8.21
C TYR A 68 2.18 -10.49 9.34
N LYS A 69 1.65 -9.43 9.96
CA LYS A 69 0.73 -9.56 11.08
C LYS A 69 -0.56 -8.80 10.81
N ALA A 70 -1.69 -9.50 10.90
CA ALA A 70 -3.01 -8.90 10.85
C ALA A 70 -3.15 -7.84 11.96
N LEU A 71 -3.85 -6.74 11.63
CA LEU A 71 -4.08 -5.67 12.59
C LEU A 71 -5.02 -6.11 13.70
N ASN A 72 -4.62 -5.85 14.93
CA ASN A 72 -5.49 -6.03 16.08
C ASN A 72 -6.53 -4.90 16.18
N LYS A 73 -7.49 -5.03 17.09
CA LYS A 73 -8.60 -4.06 17.25
C LYS A 73 -8.10 -2.63 17.47
N LYS A 74 -7.09 -2.44 18.32
CA LYS A 74 -6.52 -1.11 18.63
C LYS A 74 -5.83 -0.52 17.40
N GLU A 75 -4.99 -1.30 16.73
CA GLU A 75 -4.29 -0.87 15.52
C GLU A 75 -5.26 -0.48 14.40
N ARG A 76 -6.36 -1.23 14.21
CA ARG A 76 -7.40 -0.87 13.24
C ARG A 76 -8.08 0.47 13.56
N LEU A 77 -8.33 0.74 14.83
CA LEU A 77 -8.91 2.02 15.27
C LEU A 77 -7.91 3.16 15.03
N ASP A 78 -6.64 2.96 15.36
CA ASP A 78 -5.58 3.94 15.14
C ASP A 78 -5.41 4.26 13.65
N VAL A 79 -5.40 3.24 12.79
CA VAL A 79 -5.39 3.37 11.33
C VAL A 79 -6.60 4.17 10.84
N LYS A 80 -7.81 3.82 11.29
CA LYS A 80 -9.04 4.52 10.91
C LYS A 80 -8.99 6.00 11.31
N LYS A 81 -8.51 6.31 12.52
CA LYS A 81 -8.37 7.69 13.01
C LYS A 81 -7.39 8.48 12.15
N LYS A 82 -6.22 7.91 11.86
CA LYS A 82 -5.17 8.56 11.04
C LYS A 82 -5.65 8.80 9.61
N LEU A 83 -6.33 7.83 9.00
CA LEU A 83 -6.90 8.00 7.66
C LEU A 83 -8.01 9.04 7.63
N SER A 84 -8.91 9.04 8.62
CA SER A 84 -9.94 10.07 8.75
C SER A 84 -9.33 11.47 8.85
N LEU A 85 -8.26 11.61 9.63
CA LEU A 85 -7.53 12.87 9.75
C LEU A 85 -6.88 13.27 8.42
N TYR A 86 -6.18 12.33 7.78
CA TYR A 86 -5.57 12.52 6.47
C TYR A 86 -6.58 13.06 5.46
N TYR A 87 -7.72 12.39 5.27
CA TYR A 87 -8.74 12.84 4.31
C TYR A 87 -9.39 14.18 4.70
N SER A 88 -9.52 14.50 5.99
CA SER A 88 -10.10 15.78 6.43
C SER A 88 -9.18 16.99 6.23
N GLN A 89 -7.88 16.75 6.09
CA GLN A 89 -6.85 17.80 6.02
C GLN A 89 -6.27 17.98 4.61
N GLN A 90 -6.66 17.16 3.64
CA GLN A 90 -6.21 17.31 2.26
C GLN A 90 -6.98 18.47 1.61
N PRO A 91 -6.33 19.61 1.28
CA PRO A 91 -6.86 20.49 0.25
C PRO A 91 -6.98 19.68 -1.05
N GLU A 92 -7.91 20.03 -1.94
CA GLU A 92 -8.14 19.32 -3.21
C GLU A 92 -6.81 18.95 -3.88
N ASN A 93 -6.48 17.65 -3.87
CA ASN A 93 -5.33 17.17 -4.61
C ASN A 93 -5.70 17.27 -6.09
N ILE A 94 -4.93 18.06 -6.82
CA ILE A 94 -5.02 18.29 -8.28
C ILE A 94 -4.98 16.97 -9.09
N CYS A 95 -4.65 15.83 -8.47
CA CYS A 95 -4.65 14.50 -9.10
C CYS A 95 -5.90 13.66 -8.83
N ASN A 96 -6.95 14.22 -8.20
CA ASN A 96 -8.27 13.58 -8.08
C ASN A 96 -9.30 14.16 -9.07
N GLU A 97 -8.88 15.02 -9.99
CA GLU A 97 -9.65 15.32 -11.19
C GLU A 97 -9.20 14.33 -12.27
N ASP A 98 -9.96 13.25 -12.40
CA ASP A 98 -10.23 12.54 -13.67
C ASP A 98 -10.89 11.19 -13.33
N GLU A 99 -12.16 11.25 -12.92
CA GLU A 99 -13.20 10.32 -13.37
C GLU A 99 -14.59 10.96 -13.32
#